data_AF-A0A950J3F2-F1
#
_entry.id   AF-A0A950J3F2-F1
#
_cell.length_a   1.000
_cell.length_b   1.000
_cell.length_c   1.000
_cell.angle_alpha   90.00
_cell.angle_beta   90.00
_cell.angle_gamma   90.00
#
_symmetry.space_group_name_H-M   'P 1'
#
loop_
_entity.id
_entity.type
_entity.pdbx_description
1 polymer ?
#
loop_
_entity_poly.entity_id
_entity_poly.type
_entity_poly.pdbx_seq_one_letter_code
_entity_poly.pdbx_strand_id
1 'polypeptide(L)' 'RELMTETLDEASRGKYRAVQLWVHCNNARAVRLYERFGFVDTNAERLDEFGEPMHRYTLALPRVKSRIQWSG' A
#
# COMPACT_ATOMS: atom_id res chain seq x y z
N ARG A 1 10.93 5.87 7.58
CA ARG A 1 11.03 4.51 6.98
C ARG A 1 10.44 3.49 7.95
N GLU A 2 10.86 3.53 9.21
CA GLU A 2 10.38 2.68 10.32
C GLU A 2 8.84 2.56 10.39
N LEU A 3 8.11 3.67 10.50
CA LEU A 3 6.64 3.66 10.52
C LEU A 3 5.99 2.94 9.33
N MET A 4 6.55 3.07 8.12
CA MET A 4 5.99 2.40 6.94
C MET A 4 6.21 0.90 7.01
N THR A 5 7.42 0.48 7.40
CA THR A 5 7.71 -0.95 7.59
C THR A 5 6.78 -1.55 8.65
N GLU A 6 6.63 -0.91 9.80
CA GLU A 6 5.74 -1.37 10.87
C GLU A 6 4.28 -1.46 10.41
N THR A 7 3.79 -0.44 9.69
CA THR A 7 2.43 -0.43 9.16
C THR A 7 2.19 -1.58 8.18
N LEU A 8 3.16 -1.84 7.30
CA LEU A 8 3.06 -2.92 6.31
C LEU A 8 3.19 -4.30 6.95
N ASP A 9 4.07 -4.45 7.95
CA ASP A 9 4.21 -5.69 8.72
C ASP A 9 2.89 -6.01 9.43
N GLU A 10 2.26 -5.04 10.08
CA GLU A 10 0.96 -5.22 10.71
C GLU A 10 -0.13 -5.57 9.70
N ALA A 11 -0.19 -4.85 8.57
CA ALA A 11 -1.13 -5.14 7.50
C ALA A 11 -0.95 -6.57 6.94
N SER A 12 0.30 -7.04 6.83
CA SER A 12 0.64 -8.37 6.32
C SER A 12 0.26 -9.51 7.28
N ARG A 13 0.28 -9.25 8.59
CA ARG A 13 -0.19 -10.19 9.62
C ARG A 13 -1.71 -10.27 9.67
N GLY A 14 -2.38 -9.19 9.27
CA GLY A 14 -3.83 -9.14 9.13
C GLY A 14 -4.38 -9.99 7.97
N LYS A 15 -5.71 -10.00 7.83
CA LYS A 15 -6.40 -10.64 6.70
C LYS A 15 -6.60 -9.68 5.51
N TYR A 16 -5.79 -8.63 5.43
CA TYR A 16 -5.87 -7.64 4.36
C TYR A 16 -5.29 -8.20 3.07
N ARG A 17 -5.90 -7.82 1.94
CA ARG A 17 -5.43 -8.23 0.60
C ARG A 17 -4.49 -7.21 -0.03
N ALA A 18 -4.62 -5.94 0.37
CA ALA A 18 -3.85 -4.85 -0.17
C ALA A 18 -3.86 -3.66 0.80
N VAL A 19 -2.86 -2.80 0.66
CA VAL A 19 -2.81 -1.46 1.23
C VAL A 19 -3.05 -0.45 0.11
N GLN A 20 -3.75 0.64 0.41
CA GLN A 20 -4.01 1.73 -0.51
C GLN A 20 -3.70 3.06 0.15
N LEU A 21 -3.18 4.01 -0.63
CA LEU A 21 -2.94 5.37 -0.18
C LEU A 21 -3.22 6.37 -1.31
N TRP A 22 -3.47 7.61 -0.93
CA TRP A 22 -3.54 8.76 -1.84
C TRP A 22 -2.33 9.66 -1.59
N VAL A 23 -1.68 10.11 -2.65
CA VAL A 23 -0.53 11.00 -2.58
C VAL A 23 -0.74 12.19 -3.51
N HIS A 24 -0.37 13.39 -3.06
CA HIS A 24 -0.40 14.57 -3.93
C HIS A 24 0.55 14.38 -5.12
N CYS A 25 0.10 14.75 -6.32
CA CYS A 25 0.84 14.53 -7.56
C CYS A 25 2.21 15.21 -7.58
N ASN A 26 2.33 16.34 -6.89
CA ASN A 26 3.57 17.12 -6.78
C ASN A 26 4.55 16.59 -5.72
N ASN A 27 4.16 15.60 -4.90
CA ASN A 27 4.99 15.09 -3.82
C ASN A 27 5.93 13.97 -4.30
N ALA A 28 6.86 14.33 -5.17
CA ALA A 28 7.81 13.40 -5.79
C ALA A 28 8.66 12.63 -4.76
N ARG A 29 8.88 13.19 -3.56
CA ARG A 29 9.59 12.50 -2.47
C ARG A 29 8.77 11.36 -1.89
N ALA A 30 7.47 11.57 -1.67
CA ALA A 30 6.56 10.55 -1.16
C ALA A 30 6.32 9.45 -2.22
N VAL A 31 6.11 9.82 -3.48
CA VAL A 31 5.97 8.86 -4.60
C VAL A 31 7.16 7.89 -4.63
N ARG A 32 8.39 8.42 -4.70
CA ARG A 32 9.62 7.59 -4.67
C ARG A 32 9.76 6.75 -3.40
N LEU A 33 9.19 7.18 -2.28
CA LEU A 33 9.17 6.39 -1.06
C LEU A 33 8.25 5.18 -1.21
N TYR A 34 7.02 5.38 -1.66
CA TYR A 34 6.03 4.32 -1.79
C TYR A 34 6.41 3.30 -2.87
N GLU A 35 6.92 3.76 -4.02
CA GLU A 35 7.43 2.88 -5.07
C GLU A 35 8.52 1.92 -4.56
N ARG A 36 9.41 2.40 -3.68
CA ARG A 36 10.43 1.55 -3.04
C ARG A 36 9.87 0.49 -2.11
N PHE A 37 8.65 0.68 -1.59
CA PHE A 37 7.93 -0.34 -0.82
C PHE A 37 7.06 -1.25 -1.71
N GLY A 38 7.11 -1.08 -3.04
CA GLY A 38 6.37 -1.90 -4.00
C GLY A 38 4.96 -1.41 -4.30
N PHE A 39 4.59 -0.20 -3.85
CA PHE A 39 3.32 0.39 -4.27
C PHE A 39 3.35 0.72 -5.76
N VAL A 40 2.21 0.54 -6.42
CA VAL A 40 2.00 0.82 -7.85
C VAL A 40 0.88 1.84 -8.01
N ASP A 41 1.07 2.80 -8.93
CA ASP A 41 0.03 3.77 -9.30
C ASP A 41 -1.15 3.04 -9.95
N THR A 42 -2.37 3.37 -9.52
CA THR A 42 -3.60 2.78 -10.07
C THR A 42 -4.24 3.64 -11.16
N ASN A 43 -3.62 4.77 -11.53
CA ASN A 43 -4.16 5.82 -12.42
C ASN A 43 -5.50 6.38 -11.95
N ALA A 44 -5.85 6.19 -10.67
CA ALA A 44 -7.03 6.79 -10.10
C ALA A 44 -6.66 8.12 -9.46
N GLU A 45 -7.43 9.14 -9.80
CA GLU A 45 -7.23 10.51 -9.39
C GLU A 45 -8.38 10.98 -8.51
N ARG A 46 -8.09 11.90 -7.60
CA ARG A 46 -9.09 12.68 -6.87
C ARG A 46 -8.52 14.05 -6.52
N LEU A 47 -9.40 14.94 -6.10
CA LEU A 47 -9.00 16.17 -5.42
C LEU A 47 -9.06 15.96 -3.91
N ASP A 48 -8.17 16.62 -3.18
CA ASP A 48 -8.30 16.79 -1.74
C ASP A 48 -9.35 17.86 -1.39
N GLU A 49 -9.43 18.24 -0.11
CA GLU A 49 -10.36 19.26 0.37
C GLU A 49 -10.05 20.69 -0.11
N PHE A 50 -8.85 20.92 -0.66
CA PHE A 50 -8.38 22.20 -1.20
C PHE A 50 -8.37 22.25 -2.73
N GLY A 51 -8.79 21.18 -3.40
CA GLY A 51 -8.78 21.08 -4.86
C GLY A 51 -7.43 20.67 -5.44
N GLU A 52 -6.49 20.16 -4.63
CA GLU A 52 -5.20 19.68 -5.11
C GLU A 52 -5.29 18.24 -5.63
N PRO A 53 -4.66 17.92 -6.77
CA PRO A 53 -4.75 16.59 -7.36
C PRO A 53 -3.93 15.56 -6.58
N MET A 54 -4.52 14.38 -6.37
CA MET A 54 -3.91 13.23 -5.74
C MET A 54 -4.05 11.98 -6.61
N HIS A 55 -3.00 11.15 -6.63
CA HIS A 55 -3.02 9.82 -7.25
C HIS A 55 -3.16 8.73 -6.18
N ARG A 56 -3.85 7.65 -6.54
CA ARG A 56 -3.96 6.47 -5.69
C ARG A 56 -2.91 5.43 -6.03
N TYR A 57 -2.22 4.97 -5.01
CA TYR A 57 -1.25 3.88 -5.08
C TYR A 57 -1.75 2.67 -4.29
N THR A 58 -1.40 1.47 -4.74
CA THR A 58 -1.75 0.22 -4.05
C THR A 58 -0.57 -0.73 -3.95
N LEU A 59 -0.50 -1.48 -2.84
CA LEU A 59 0.43 -2.58 -2.62
C LEU A 59 -0.38 -3.83 -2.32
N ALA A 60 -0.23 -4.88 -3.14
CA ALA A 60 -0.82 -6.18 -2.86
C ALA A 60 -0.06 -6.89 -1.73
N LEU A 61 -0.78 -7.46 -0.78
CA LEU A 61 -0.19 -8.20 0.34
C LEU A 61 -0.17 -9.70 0.05
N PRO A 62 0.90 -10.41 0.42
CA PRO A 62 0.95 -11.87 0.28
C PRO A 62 -0.11 -12.50 1.17
N ARG A 63 -0.91 -13.42 0.61
CA ARG A 63 -1.82 -14.23 1.42
C ARG A 63 -0.99 -15.23 2.22
N VAL A 64 -1.09 -15.19 3.55
CA VAL A 64 -0.56 -16.27 4.39
C VAL A 64 -1.27 -17.56 3.98
N LYS A 65 -0.55 -18.48 3.34
CA LYS A 65 -1.07 -19.81 3.03
C LYS A 65 -1.25 -20.55 4.35
N SER A 66 -2.49 -20.84 4.73
CA SER A 66 -2.79 -21.77 5.82
C SER A 66 -2.20 -23.13 5.42
N ARG A 67 -1.14 -23.58 6.12
CA ARG A 67 -0.57 -24.91 5.94
C ARG A 67 -1.55 -25.92 6.56
N ILE A 68 -2.46 -26.46 5.77
CA ILE A 68 -3.26 -27.61 6.19
C ILE A 68 -2.32 -28.82 6.14
N GLN A 69 -1.86 -29.28 7.30
CA GLN A 69 -1.26 -30.60 7.42
C GLN A 69 -2.40 -31.62 7.52
N TRP A 70 -2.59 -32.40 6.46
CA TRP A 70 -3.35 -33.65 6.54
C TRP A 70 -2.39 -34.74 7.03
N SER A 71 -2.60 -35.23 8.24
CA SER A 71 -2.07 -36.52 8.69
C SER A 71 -3.10 -37.58 8.32
N GLY A 72 -2.76 -38.40 7.33
CA GLY A 72 -3.38 -39.71 7.09
C GLY A 72 -2.60 -40.80 7.81
#